data_AF-A0A0N0V5Q6-F1
#
_entry.id   AF-A0A0N0V5Q6-F1
#
_cell.length_a   1.000
_cell.length_b   1.000
_cell.length_c   1.000
_cell.angle_alpha   90.00
_cell.angle_beta   90.00
_cell.angle_gamma   90.00
#
_symmetry.space_group_name_H-M   'P 1'
#
loop_
_entity.id
_entity.type
_entity.pdbx_description
1 polymer ?
#
loop_
_entity_poly.entity_id
_entity_poly.type
_entity_poly.pdbx_seq_one_letter_code
_entity_poly.pdbx_strand_id
1 'polypeptide(L)'
;MDYPTPSEKNTMLNAERHEGLSASAPASSSSLLDLPPSYDTAEPQPAPQFQHDQQSQPSEDLPILIIDDCKIYSAYAPTRTLYRLSNPVADANRTVYGIEKFRYRINDTGTESKLKHVEDHIYDISREVQLRALPTIHIKGFTSSKRTYKSVNIVDATKVGGGYKVEEDNADKDELLRTERPFKDLLNQGRGNIVEWKDASGQVIAVETKLQRDKDKNIVEPPRLAIKATMNDKLYDLLVTSWCAVIWREAKHDLKEPFSWQKFKDRATMLSRKAPGIWHGYGMAVH
;
A
#
# COMPACT_ATOMS: atom_id res chain seq x y z
N MET A 1 -52.82 -6.36 27.92
CA MET A 1 -51.52 -6.33 27.23
C MET A 1 -50.49 -6.62 28.29
N ASP A 2 -50.10 -7.87 28.32
CA ASP A 2 -49.44 -8.54 29.43
C ASP A 2 -47.96 -8.13 29.52
N TYR A 3 -47.57 -7.68 30.70
CA TYR A 3 -46.20 -7.66 31.17
C TYR A 3 -46.02 -8.80 32.19
N PRO A 4 -44.82 -9.39 32.30
CA PRO A 4 -44.61 -10.66 32.98
C PRO A 4 -44.42 -10.52 34.49
N THR A 5 -44.82 -11.59 35.21
CA THR A 5 -44.44 -11.98 36.58
C THR A 5 -44.11 -13.49 36.55
N PRO A 6 -43.50 -14.14 37.58
CA PRO A 6 -43.16 -13.71 38.95
C PRO A 6 -41.67 -14.00 39.37
N SER A 7 -41.09 -13.27 40.34
CA SER A 7 -41.10 -13.47 41.81
C SER A 7 -40.27 -14.69 42.29
N GLU A 8 -39.12 -14.45 42.95
CA GLU A 8 -38.87 -14.64 44.41
C GLU A 8 -38.68 -16.12 44.84
N LYS A 9 -37.87 -16.54 45.82
CA LYS A 9 -36.95 -15.98 46.83
C LYS A 9 -36.23 -17.19 47.47
N ASN A 10 -35.03 -16.95 48.02
CA ASN A 10 -34.38 -17.54 49.21
C ASN A 10 -34.83 -18.92 49.76
N THR A 11 -33.86 -19.74 50.21
CA THR A 11 -33.62 -20.02 51.65
C THR A 11 -32.39 -20.91 51.86
N MET A 12 -31.72 -20.67 53.00
CA MET A 12 -30.50 -21.26 53.56
C MET A 12 -30.71 -22.68 54.15
N LEU A 13 -29.60 -23.25 54.65
CA LEU A 13 -29.40 -24.30 55.69
C LEU A 13 -28.81 -25.60 55.10
N ASN A 14 -27.53 -25.95 55.25
CA ASN A 14 -26.61 -26.08 56.40
C ASN A 14 -26.83 -27.36 57.24
N ALA A 15 -25.71 -28.06 57.47
CA ALA A 15 -25.40 -29.11 58.47
C ALA A 15 -25.74 -30.60 58.19
N GLU A 16 -24.69 -31.44 58.19
CA GLU A 16 -24.39 -32.62 59.05
C GLU A 16 -23.22 -33.41 58.39
N ARG A 17 -21.99 -33.63 58.90
CA ARG A 17 -21.35 -34.03 60.19
C ARG A 17 -21.20 -35.57 60.37
N HIS A 18 -20.04 -35.96 60.95
CA HIS A 18 -19.55 -37.29 61.44
C HIS A 18 -18.65 -38.12 60.49
N GLU A 19 -17.51 -38.73 60.87
CA GLU A 19 -16.67 -38.75 62.10
C GLU A 19 -15.39 -39.60 61.87
N GLY A 20 -14.37 -39.48 62.75
CA GLY A 20 -13.29 -40.47 63.00
C GLY A 20 -11.84 -39.94 62.95
N LEU A 21 -11.25 -39.44 64.06
CA LEU A 21 -10.33 -40.12 65.03
C LEU A 21 -8.90 -40.40 64.47
N SER A 22 -7.75 -40.05 65.07
CA SER A 22 -7.32 -40.03 66.49
C SER A 22 -6.00 -39.24 66.72
N ALA A 23 -5.86 -38.73 67.95
CA ALA A 23 -4.70 -38.49 68.85
C ALA A 23 -3.26 -38.85 68.38
N SER A 24 -2.15 -38.24 68.81
CA SER A 24 -1.75 -37.54 70.05
C SER A 24 -0.37 -36.85 69.84
N ALA A 25 -0.06 -35.83 70.65
CA ALA A 25 1.30 -35.32 70.93
C ALA A 25 1.69 -35.73 72.39
N PRO A 26 2.97 -35.67 72.86
CA PRO A 26 3.62 -34.37 73.18
C PRO A 26 5.19 -34.30 73.15
N ALA A 27 5.70 -33.05 73.23
CA ALA A 27 6.91 -32.51 73.92
C ALA A 27 8.34 -33.11 73.66
N SER A 28 9.47 -32.40 73.55
CA SER A 28 9.89 -31.00 73.74
C SER A 28 11.33 -30.77 73.18
N SER A 29 11.65 -29.50 72.92
CA SER A 29 12.97 -28.80 73.01
C SER A 29 14.13 -29.01 72.01
N SER A 30 14.36 -27.94 71.23
CA SER A 30 15.62 -27.18 71.01
C SER A 30 16.83 -27.76 70.25
N SER A 31 17.07 -27.23 69.04
CA SER A 31 18.35 -26.65 68.56
C SER A 31 18.11 -26.11 67.12
N LEU A 32 18.08 -24.79 66.87
CA LEU A 32 19.21 -23.94 66.46
C LEU A 32 20.10 -24.56 65.36
N LEU A 33 19.88 -24.21 64.08
CA LEU A 33 20.75 -23.29 63.29
C LEU A 33 20.41 -23.28 61.78
N ASP A 34 20.31 -22.05 61.26
CA ASP A 34 20.60 -21.57 59.89
C ASP A 34 19.91 -22.16 58.64
N LEU A 35 18.84 -21.47 58.21
CA LEU A 35 18.45 -21.35 56.80
C LEU A 35 18.32 -19.86 56.45
N PRO A 36 18.84 -19.40 55.29
CA PRO A 36 18.83 -17.98 54.90
C PRO A 36 17.40 -17.47 54.64
N PRO A 37 17.14 -16.15 54.79
CA PRO A 37 15.79 -15.60 54.75
C PRO A 37 15.16 -15.74 53.37
N SER A 38 13.96 -16.34 53.36
CA SER A 38 12.98 -16.28 52.29
C SER A 38 12.50 -14.84 52.12
N TYR A 39 12.68 -14.24 50.95
CA TYR A 39 11.96 -13.02 50.58
C TYR A 39 10.72 -13.42 49.79
N ASP A 40 9.57 -13.30 50.45
CA ASP A 40 8.27 -13.48 49.87
C ASP A 40 7.90 -12.24 49.04
N THR A 41 7.69 -12.50 47.76
CA THR A 41 6.71 -11.92 46.84
C THR A 41 6.08 -10.56 47.21
N ALA A 42 6.59 -9.48 46.61
CA ALA A 42 5.83 -8.24 46.44
C ALA A 42 5.16 -8.25 45.05
N GLU A 43 3.83 -8.16 45.03
CA GLU A 43 2.98 -8.11 43.83
C GLU A 43 3.39 -6.97 42.87
N PRO A 44 3.56 -7.24 41.57
CA PRO A 44 3.55 -6.19 40.55
C PRO A 44 2.12 -5.75 40.25
N GLN A 45 1.82 -4.50 40.59
CA GLN A 45 0.64 -3.74 40.21
C GLN A 45 0.40 -3.80 38.67
N PRO A 46 -0.83 -4.05 38.17
CA PRO A 46 -1.06 -4.22 36.74
C PRO A 46 -0.94 -2.88 36.00
N ALA A 47 0.03 -2.81 35.08
CA ALA A 47 0.11 -1.76 34.07
C ALA A 47 -1.09 -1.87 33.10
N PRO A 48 -1.60 -0.75 32.54
CA PRO A 48 -2.73 -0.77 31.64
C PRO A 48 -2.45 -1.64 30.41
N GLN A 49 -3.23 -2.72 30.26
CA GLN A 49 -3.21 -3.59 29.10
C GLN A 49 -3.63 -2.80 27.87
N PHE A 50 -2.66 -2.40 27.06
CA PHE A 50 -2.91 -2.20 25.64
C PHE A 50 -3.33 -3.57 25.09
N GLN A 51 -4.59 -3.65 24.66
CA GLN A 51 -5.11 -4.79 23.91
C GLN A 51 -4.30 -4.94 22.62
N HIS A 52 -3.25 -5.76 22.69
CA HIS A 52 -2.69 -6.39 21.51
C HIS A 52 -3.73 -7.42 21.06
N ASP A 53 -4.48 -7.08 20.01
CA ASP A 53 -5.18 -8.07 19.22
C ASP A 53 -4.16 -9.11 18.76
N GLN A 54 -4.22 -10.29 19.37
CA GLN A 54 -3.48 -11.47 18.95
C GLN A 54 -4.07 -11.99 17.65
N GLN A 55 -3.44 -11.66 16.53
CA GLN A 55 -3.26 -12.60 15.43
C GLN A 55 -2.05 -12.18 14.58
N SER A 56 -0.87 -12.24 15.18
CA SER A 56 0.41 -12.17 14.47
C SER A 56 0.98 -13.58 14.40
N GLN A 57 0.69 -14.30 13.31
CA GLN A 57 1.64 -15.34 12.88
C GLN A 57 2.99 -14.67 12.57
N PRO A 58 4.13 -15.37 12.72
CA PRO A 58 5.42 -14.80 12.37
C PRO A 58 5.41 -14.54 10.86
N SER A 59 5.22 -13.29 10.47
CA SER A 59 5.33 -12.90 9.06
C SER A 59 6.76 -13.21 8.64
N GLU A 60 6.93 -14.08 7.65
CA GLU A 60 8.13 -14.02 6.81
C GLU A 60 8.33 -12.54 6.47
N ASP A 61 9.48 -11.95 6.80
CA ASP A 61 9.75 -10.53 6.57
C ASP A 61 9.84 -10.27 5.05
N LEU A 62 8.68 -10.12 4.42
CA LEU A 62 8.55 -9.80 3.01
C LEU A 62 9.15 -8.41 2.75
N PRO A 63 9.78 -8.20 1.58
CA PRO A 63 10.55 -7.00 1.33
C PRO A 63 9.68 -5.74 1.30
N ILE A 64 10.24 -4.64 1.81
CA ILE A 64 9.73 -3.30 1.58
C ILE A 64 10.56 -2.67 0.46
N LEU A 65 9.94 -2.39 -0.67
CA LEU A 65 10.62 -1.75 -1.79
C LEU A 65 10.57 -0.23 -1.65
N ILE A 66 11.65 0.43 -2.09
CA ILE A 66 11.78 1.88 -2.12
C ILE A 66 12.17 2.27 -3.54
N ILE A 67 11.48 3.27 -4.11
CA ILE A 67 11.94 3.95 -5.33
C ILE A 67 12.71 5.20 -4.91
N ASP A 68 13.98 5.23 -5.27
CA ASP A 68 14.84 6.41 -5.15
C ASP A 68 15.34 6.79 -6.55
N ASP A 69 14.85 7.93 -7.05
CA ASP A 69 15.12 8.43 -8.38
C ASP A 69 14.75 7.40 -9.49
N CYS A 70 15.75 6.71 -10.04
CA CYS A 70 15.59 5.65 -11.03
C CYS A 70 15.73 4.24 -10.45
N LYS A 71 16.15 4.09 -9.20
CA LYS A 71 16.50 2.79 -8.60
C LYS A 71 15.40 2.28 -7.70
N ILE A 72 15.14 0.98 -7.79
CA ILE A 72 14.25 0.27 -6.89
C ILE A 72 15.06 -0.75 -6.12
N TYR A 73 15.01 -0.68 -4.80
CA TYR A 73 15.75 -1.59 -3.91
C TYR A 73 14.91 -1.99 -2.71
N SER A 74 15.33 -3.05 -2.02
CA SER A 74 14.72 -3.44 -0.74
C SER A 74 15.28 -2.58 0.38
N ALA A 75 14.43 -2.10 1.29
CA ALA A 75 14.83 -1.38 2.49
C ALA A 75 15.83 -2.18 3.35
N TYR A 76 15.77 -3.52 3.27
CA TYR A 76 16.69 -4.43 3.98
C TYR A 76 18.05 -4.60 3.28
N ALA A 77 18.18 -4.16 2.02
CA ALA A 77 19.40 -4.25 1.23
C ALA A 77 19.54 -3.03 0.29
N PRO A 78 19.75 -1.82 0.82
CA PRO A 78 19.71 -0.57 0.05
C PRO A 78 20.84 -0.45 -0.99
N THR A 79 21.96 -1.15 -0.78
CA THR A 79 23.08 -1.19 -1.72
C THR A 79 22.79 -2.07 -2.95
N ARG A 80 21.71 -2.86 -2.93
CA ARG A 80 21.38 -3.82 -3.97
C ARG A 80 20.16 -3.36 -4.77
N THR A 81 20.40 -2.79 -5.94
CA THR A 81 19.34 -2.43 -6.90
C THR A 81 18.65 -3.69 -7.43
N LEU A 82 17.33 -3.76 -7.32
CA LEU A 82 16.51 -4.86 -7.84
C LEU A 82 15.94 -4.53 -9.22
N TYR A 83 15.53 -3.28 -9.41
CA TYR A 83 15.04 -2.76 -10.68
C TYR A 83 15.61 -1.37 -10.94
N ARG A 84 15.70 -1.00 -12.21
CA ARG A 84 16.08 0.34 -12.65
C ARG A 84 15.12 0.84 -13.71
N LEU A 85 14.70 2.09 -13.58
CA LEU A 85 13.97 2.82 -14.61
C LEU A 85 14.92 3.56 -15.53
N SER A 86 14.53 3.74 -16.78
CA SER A 86 15.33 4.53 -17.74
C SER A 86 15.38 6.03 -17.43
N ASN A 87 14.43 6.55 -16.63
CA ASN A 87 14.33 7.96 -16.24
C ASN A 87 13.74 8.07 -14.82
N PRO A 88 13.95 9.19 -14.12
CA PRO A 88 13.35 9.44 -12.81
C PRO A 88 11.82 9.42 -12.86
N VAL A 89 11.18 8.62 -12.01
CA VAL A 89 9.72 8.43 -12.00
C VAL A 89 9.00 9.76 -11.72
N ALA A 90 9.58 10.58 -10.83
CA ALA A 90 8.99 11.82 -10.35
C ALA A 90 9.04 12.98 -11.36
N ASP A 91 9.93 12.93 -12.37
CA ASP A 91 10.11 14.02 -13.34
C ASP A 91 9.03 14.01 -14.44
N ALA A 92 8.45 12.84 -14.72
CA ALA A 92 7.39 12.61 -15.70
C ALA A 92 7.58 13.30 -17.07
N ASN A 93 8.83 13.48 -17.51
CA ASN A 93 9.21 14.29 -18.68
C ASN A 93 9.22 13.49 -20.00
N ARG A 94 9.35 12.15 -19.94
CA ARG A 94 9.28 11.26 -21.11
C ARG A 94 7.89 10.68 -21.32
N THR A 95 7.65 10.21 -22.52
CA THR A 95 6.44 9.48 -22.92
C THR A 95 6.53 7.98 -22.68
N VAL A 96 7.76 7.45 -22.56
CA VAL A 96 8.07 6.03 -22.35
C VAL A 96 9.15 5.87 -21.28
N TYR A 97 8.98 4.90 -20.39
CA TYR A 97 9.89 4.53 -19.31
C TYR A 97 10.17 3.03 -19.38
N GLY A 98 11.43 2.65 -19.57
CA GLY A 98 11.85 1.26 -19.59
C GLY A 98 12.19 0.75 -18.20
N ILE A 99 11.91 -0.52 -17.93
CA ILE A 99 12.17 -1.21 -16.66
C ILE A 99 13.18 -2.33 -16.89
N GLU A 100 14.28 -2.28 -16.16
CA GLU A 100 15.34 -3.28 -16.15
C GLU A 100 15.36 -4.00 -14.80
N LYS A 101 15.42 -5.33 -14.82
CA LYS A 101 15.53 -6.19 -13.62
C LYS A 101 16.97 -6.66 -13.44
N PHE A 102 17.47 -6.55 -12.21
CA PHE A 102 18.80 -6.98 -11.82
C PHE A 102 18.74 -8.39 -11.22
N ARG A 103 19.43 -9.34 -11.85
CA ARG A 103 19.56 -10.72 -11.35
C ARG A 103 20.99 -10.97 -10.90
N TYR A 104 21.15 -11.20 -9.60
CA TYR A 104 22.46 -11.42 -9.00
C TYR A 104 22.79 -12.91 -8.95
N ARG A 105 24.05 -13.23 -9.25
CA ARG A 105 24.60 -14.58 -9.16
C ARG A 105 25.94 -14.52 -8.45
N ILE A 106 26.19 -15.48 -7.57
CA ILE A 106 27.49 -15.66 -6.93
C ILE A 106 28.31 -16.54 -7.87
N ASN A 107 29.43 -16.03 -8.36
CA ASN A 107 30.41 -16.84 -9.05
C ASN A 107 31.48 -17.24 -8.02
N ASP A 108 31.53 -18.53 -7.71
CA ASP A 108 32.58 -19.09 -6.87
C ASP A 108 33.69 -19.63 -7.76
N THR A 109 34.65 -18.77 -8.07
CA THR A 109 35.87 -19.15 -8.80
C THR A 109 37.02 -19.35 -7.81
N GLY A 110 36.84 -20.21 -6.80
CA GLY A 110 37.88 -20.87 -5.98
C GLY A 110 38.92 -20.02 -5.22
N THR A 111 38.98 -18.72 -5.47
CA THR A 111 39.97 -17.77 -4.93
C THR A 111 39.29 -16.52 -4.37
N GLU A 112 38.19 -16.05 -4.99
CA GLU A 112 37.32 -15.00 -4.45
C GLU A 112 35.88 -15.17 -4.95
N SER A 113 34.89 -15.11 -4.05
CA SER A 113 33.47 -15.07 -4.43
C SER A 113 33.13 -13.67 -4.94
N LYS A 114 32.87 -13.51 -6.24
CA LYS A 114 32.45 -12.22 -6.83
C LYS A 114 30.97 -12.23 -7.15
N LEU A 115 30.24 -11.26 -6.61
CA LEU A 115 28.85 -11.02 -6.94
C LEU A 115 28.78 -10.39 -8.35
N LYS A 116 28.19 -11.10 -9.30
CA LYS A 116 27.88 -10.56 -10.63
C LYS A 116 26.39 -10.34 -10.76
N HIS A 117 25.99 -9.34 -11.55
CA HIS A 117 24.60 -9.14 -11.92
C HIS A 117 24.42 -9.20 -13.44
N VAL A 118 23.23 -9.64 -13.85
CA VAL A 118 22.74 -9.57 -15.23
C VAL A 118 21.53 -8.65 -15.22
N GLU A 119 21.54 -7.67 -16.09
CA GLU A 119 20.44 -6.74 -16.32
C GLU A 119 19.55 -7.31 -17.42
N ASP A 120 18.24 -7.28 -17.20
CA ASP A 120 17.27 -7.80 -18.16
C ASP A 120 16.14 -6.79 -18.34
N HIS A 121 15.97 -6.31 -19.57
CA HIS A 121 14.90 -5.37 -19.89
C HIS A 121 13.56 -6.12 -19.96
N ILE A 122 12.66 -5.84 -19.01
CA ILE A 122 11.45 -6.64 -18.82
C ILE A 122 10.19 -5.97 -19.37
N TYR A 123 10.09 -4.64 -19.24
CA TYR A 123 8.90 -3.89 -19.60
C TYR A 123 9.22 -2.49 -20.11
N ASP A 124 8.36 -1.96 -21.00
CA ASP A 124 8.21 -0.52 -21.22
C ASP A 124 6.85 -0.05 -20.73
N ILE A 125 6.84 1.07 -20.03
CA ILE A 125 5.66 1.82 -19.61
C ILE A 125 5.49 2.99 -20.56
N SER A 126 4.33 3.14 -21.17
CA SER A 126 4.02 4.24 -22.10
C SER A 126 2.65 4.84 -21.82
N ARG A 127 2.46 6.11 -22.17
CA ARG A 127 1.16 6.78 -22.05
C ARG A 127 0.48 6.81 -23.41
N GLU A 128 -0.67 6.18 -23.52
CA GLU A 128 -1.50 6.32 -24.70
C GLU A 128 -2.45 7.51 -24.50
N VAL A 129 -2.26 8.56 -25.30
CA VAL A 129 -3.15 9.73 -25.30
C VAL A 129 -4.22 9.49 -26.34
N GLN A 130 -5.27 8.76 -25.97
CA GLN A 130 -6.44 8.65 -26.83
C GLN A 130 -7.30 9.92 -26.69
N LEU A 131 -7.53 10.61 -27.81
CA LEU A 131 -8.23 11.90 -27.90
C LEU A 131 -9.66 11.91 -27.30
N ARG A 132 -10.28 10.75 -27.07
CA ARG A 132 -11.66 10.63 -26.56
C ARG A 132 -11.83 9.70 -25.35
N ALA A 133 -10.77 9.03 -24.89
CA ALA A 133 -10.85 8.10 -23.76
C ALA A 133 -10.08 8.64 -22.54
N LEU A 134 -10.33 8.04 -21.37
CA LEU A 134 -9.51 8.32 -20.19
C LEU A 134 -8.05 7.97 -20.51
N PRO A 135 -7.07 8.76 -20.05
CA PRO A 135 -5.67 8.44 -20.28
C PRO A 135 -5.35 7.08 -19.65
N THR A 136 -4.87 6.16 -20.48
CA THR A 136 -4.50 4.79 -20.12
C THR A 136 -2.98 4.69 -20.15
N ILE A 137 -2.41 3.99 -19.17
CA ILE A 137 -1.00 3.63 -19.23
C ILE A 137 -0.91 2.24 -19.84
N HIS A 138 -0.02 2.07 -20.81
CA HIS A 138 0.24 0.79 -21.44
C HIS A 138 1.59 0.24 -20.99
N ILE A 139 1.61 -1.03 -20.57
CA ILE A 139 2.80 -1.77 -20.16
C ILE A 139 3.03 -2.89 -21.17
N LYS A 140 4.15 -2.81 -21.89
CA LYS A 140 4.55 -3.80 -22.89
C LYS A 140 5.68 -4.67 -22.37
N GLY A 141 5.52 -5.99 -22.40
CA GLY A 141 6.56 -6.94 -22.00
C GLY A 141 7.55 -7.27 -23.11
N PHE A 142 8.83 -7.40 -22.76
CA PHE A 142 9.93 -7.65 -23.70
C PHE A 142 10.59 -9.03 -23.58
N THR A 143 10.14 -9.84 -22.63
CA THR A 143 10.66 -11.20 -22.45
C THR A 143 9.61 -12.24 -22.83
N SER A 144 9.89 -13.52 -22.57
CA SER A 144 8.95 -14.60 -22.90
C SER A 144 7.64 -14.48 -22.11
N SER A 145 6.54 -14.99 -22.65
CA SER A 145 5.21 -14.97 -22.00
C SER A 145 5.16 -15.71 -20.66
N LYS A 146 6.13 -16.60 -20.41
CA LYS A 146 6.34 -17.28 -19.12
C LYS A 146 6.91 -16.36 -18.05
N ARG A 147 7.62 -15.30 -18.46
CA ARG A 147 8.35 -14.39 -17.58
C ARG A 147 7.68 -13.04 -17.42
N THR A 148 7.09 -12.52 -18.50
CA THR A 148 6.40 -11.23 -18.49
C THR A 148 5.05 -11.37 -19.19
N TYR A 149 4.06 -10.59 -18.74
CA TYR A 149 2.83 -10.35 -19.50
C TYR A 149 3.18 -9.64 -20.81
N LYS A 150 2.51 -9.98 -21.92
CA LYS A 150 2.84 -9.41 -23.23
C LYS A 150 2.43 -7.94 -23.31
N SER A 151 1.22 -7.63 -22.85
CA SER A 151 0.59 -6.33 -23.00
C SER A 151 -0.44 -6.16 -21.88
N VAL A 152 -0.36 -5.06 -21.14
CA VAL A 152 -1.21 -4.78 -19.98
C VAL A 152 -1.58 -3.30 -19.99
N ASN A 153 -2.82 -2.99 -19.63
CA ASN A 153 -3.34 -1.62 -19.55
C ASN A 153 -3.64 -1.26 -18.09
N ILE A 154 -3.24 -0.06 -17.67
CA ILE A 154 -3.66 0.53 -16.40
C ILE A 154 -4.74 1.57 -16.66
N VAL A 155 -5.94 1.24 -16.22
CA VAL A 155 -7.14 2.07 -16.29
C VAL A 155 -7.32 2.82 -14.98
N ASP A 156 -7.69 4.09 -15.07
CA ASP A 156 -7.94 4.95 -13.91
C ASP A 156 -9.43 4.99 -13.60
N ALA A 157 -9.83 4.27 -12.56
CA ALA A 157 -11.18 4.26 -12.03
C ALA A 157 -11.35 5.19 -10.81
N THR A 158 -10.39 6.08 -10.53
CA THR A 158 -10.43 6.99 -9.36
C THR A 158 -11.62 7.94 -9.37
N LYS A 159 -12.08 8.34 -10.56
CA LYS A 159 -13.23 9.25 -10.71
C LYS A 159 -14.58 8.62 -10.36
N VAL A 160 -14.67 7.29 -10.34
CA VAL A 160 -15.89 6.55 -9.97
C VAL A 160 -15.78 5.92 -8.58
N GLY A 161 -14.85 6.43 -7.76
CA GLY A 161 -14.61 5.94 -6.39
C GLY A 161 -13.76 4.67 -6.31
N GLY A 162 -13.26 4.15 -7.44
CA GLY A 162 -12.31 3.04 -7.48
C GLY A 162 -10.85 3.50 -7.34
N GLY A 163 -9.89 2.57 -7.45
CA GLY A 163 -8.48 2.90 -7.65
C GLY A 163 -8.05 2.74 -9.11
N TYR A 164 -6.81 2.30 -9.32
CA TYR A 164 -6.30 1.87 -10.60
C TYR A 164 -6.65 0.40 -10.83
N LYS A 165 -6.95 0.04 -12.08
CA LYS A 165 -7.12 -1.35 -12.50
C LYS A 165 -6.05 -1.71 -13.50
N VAL A 166 -5.43 -2.87 -13.34
CA VAL A 166 -4.39 -3.40 -14.21
C VAL A 166 -4.99 -4.62 -14.92
N GLU A 167 -5.23 -4.49 -16.21
CA GLU A 167 -5.96 -5.48 -17.02
C GLU A 167 -5.07 -5.97 -18.15
N GLU A 168 -5.08 -7.27 -18.44
CA GLU A 168 -4.39 -7.77 -19.64
C GLU A 168 -5.04 -7.20 -20.91
N ASP A 169 -4.23 -6.85 -21.90
CA ASP A 169 -4.69 -6.34 -23.18
C ASP A 169 -5.13 -7.49 -24.10
N ASN A 170 -6.20 -8.16 -23.67
CA ASN A 170 -6.85 -9.26 -24.37
C ASN A 170 -8.36 -8.98 -24.52
N ALA A 171 -9.09 -9.88 -25.18
CA ALA A 171 -10.51 -9.70 -25.43
C ALA A 171 -11.35 -9.68 -24.13
N ASP A 172 -10.92 -10.47 -23.15
CA ASP A 172 -11.63 -10.69 -21.89
C ASP A 172 -11.32 -9.62 -20.82
N LYS A 173 -10.22 -8.87 -21.03
CA LYS A 173 -9.69 -7.83 -20.12
C LYS A 173 -9.54 -8.34 -18.70
N ASP A 174 -8.86 -9.47 -18.55
CA ASP A 174 -8.66 -10.10 -17.25
C ASP A 174 -8.00 -9.13 -16.26
N GLU A 175 -8.70 -8.83 -15.15
CA GLU A 175 -8.18 -8.00 -14.07
C GLU A 175 -7.07 -8.77 -13.35
N LEU A 176 -5.83 -8.26 -13.43
CA LEU A 176 -4.65 -8.87 -12.82
C LEU A 176 -4.37 -8.27 -11.45
N LEU A 177 -4.50 -6.94 -11.35
CA LEU A 177 -4.30 -6.18 -10.12
C LEU A 177 -5.31 -5.04 -10.05
N ARG A 178 -5.63 -4.61 -8.84
CA ARG A 178 -6.30 -3.33 -8.62
C ARG A 178 -5.77 -2.63 -7.38
N THR A 179 -5.94 -1.32 -7.35
CA THR A 179 -5.69 -0.54 -6.15
C THR A 179 -6.98 -0.14 -5.46
N GLU A 180 -6.94 -0.10 -4.13
CA GLU A 180 -8.03 0.38 -3.31
C GLU A 180 -7.48 1.29 -2.21
N ARG A 181 -8.26 2.30 -1.82
CA ARG A 181 -7.95 3.09 -0.63
C ARG A 181 -8.65 2.46 0.57
N PRO A 182 -7.97 2.28 1.71
CA PRO A 182 -8.64 1.81 2.92
C PRO A 182 -9.84 2.70 3.26
N PHE A 183 -10.95 2.10 3.70
CA PHE A 183 -12.16 2.84 4.07
C PHE A 183 -11.89 3.89 5.16
N LYS A 184 -10.97 3.60 6.10
CA LYS A 184 -10.54 4.55 7.14
C LYS A 184 -9.89 5.80 6.55
N ASP A 185 -9.16 5.68 5.44
CA ASP A 185 -8.52 6.81 4.76
C ASP A 185 -9.51 7.66 3.96
N LEU A 186 -10.57 7.02 3.45
CA LEU A 186 -11.71 7.70 2.82
C LEU A 186 -12.49 8.53 3.85
N LEU A 187 -12.67 8.01 5.07
CA LEU A 187 -13.30 8.74 6.19
C LEU A 187 -12.45 9.92 6.68
N ASN A 188 -11.12 9.80 6.63
CA ASN A 188 -10.19 10.88 6.96
C ASN A 188 -10.04 11.94 5.85
N GLN A 189 -11.08 12.13 5.02
CA GLN A 189 -11.14 13.11 3.94
C GLN A 189 -9.99 12.98 2.93
N GLY A 190 -9.48 11.76 2.69
CA GLY A 190 -8.43 11.53 1.71
C GLY A 190 -7.03 11.97 2.15
N ARG A 191 -6.80 12.19 3.46
CA ARG A 191 -5.45 12.39 4.03
C ARG A 191 -4.64 11.10 4.16
N GLY A 192 -5.23 9.95 3.83
CA GLY A 192 -4.53 8.68 3.76
C GLY A 192 -3.39 8.73 2.75
N ASN A 193 -2.18 8.41 3.20
CA ASN A 193 -1.01 8.21 2.35
C ASN A 193 -0.84 6.73 1.94
N ILE A 194 -1.86 5.89 2.19
CA ILE A 194 -1.79 4.44 1.99
C ILE A 194 -2.70 4.01 0.84
N VAL A 195 -2.19 3.11 0.00
CA VAL A 195 -2.94 2.45 -1.08
C VAL A 195 -2.71 0.95 -1.00
N GLU A 196 -3.78 0.16 -0.99
CA GLU A 196 -3.70 -1.30 -1.04
C GLU A 196 -3.64 -1.76 -2.48
N TRP A 197 -2.74 -2.69 -2.77
CA TRP A 197 -2.66 -3.41 -4.04
C TRP A 197 -3.22 -4.81 -3.84
N LYS A 198 -4.25 -5.14 -4.61
CA LYS A 198 -4.97 -6.42 -4.55
C LYS A 198 -4.78 -7.20 -5.84
N ASP A 199 -4.74 -8.51 -5.73
CA ASP A 199 -4.79 -9.42 -6.88
C ASP A 199 -6.23 -9.59 -7.40
N ALA A 200 -6.38 -10.40 -8.46
CA ALA A 200 -7.67 -10.74 -9.06
C ALA A 200 -8.67 -11.40 -8.07
N SER A 201 -8.18 -12.07 -7.02
CA SER A 201 -9.01 -12.69 -6.00
C SER A 201 -9.48 -11.69 -4.92
N GLY A 202 -8.91 -10.49 -4.92
CA GLY A 202 -9.15 -9.46 -3.90
C GLY A 202 -8.21 -9.59 -2.69
N GLN A 203 -7.22 -10.48 -2.70
CA GLN A 203 -6.22 -10.59 -1.65
C GLN A 203 -5.27 -9.38 -1.71
N VAL A 204 -4.99 -8.77 -0.55
CA VAL A 204 -3.98 -7.69 -0.46
C VAL A 204 -2.59 -8.31 -0.60
N ILE A 205 -1.91 -8.02 -1.71
CA ILE A 205 -0.57 -8.54 -2.00
C ILE A 205 0.54 -7.53 -1.69
N ALA A 206 0.20 -6.23 -1.66
CA ALA A 206 1.12 -5.18 -1.26
C ALA A 206 0.39 -3.94 -0.73
N VAL A 207 1.12 -3.12 0.01
CA VAL A 207 0.65 -1.83 0.53
C VAL A 207 1.65 -0.76 0.13
N GLU A 208 1.17 0.23 -0.60
CA GLU A 208 1.93 1.40 -1.00
C GLU A 208 1.79 2.51 0.03
N THR A 209 2.91 3.14 0.36
CA THR A 209 2.97 4.44 1.03
C THR A 209 3.38 5.48 0.00
N LYS A 210 2.51 6.47 -0.21
CA LYS A 210 2.69 7.51 -1.23
C LYS A 210 3.88 8.43 -0.91
N LEU A 211 4.44 9.00 -1.98
CA LEU A 211 5.45 10.05 -1.90
C LEU A 211 4.97 11.21 -1.01
N GLN A 212 5.78 11.57 -0.02
CA GLN A 212 5.52 12.73 0.82
C GLN A 212 6.45 13.88 0.45
N ARG A 213 5.88 15.08 0.27
CA ARG A 213 6.64 16.31 0.05
C ARG A 213 6.42 17.29 1.18
N ASP A 214 7.46 18.05 1.53
CA ASP A 214 7.34 19.17 2.47
C ASP A 214 6.66 20.38 1.82
N LYS A 215 6.52 21.47 2.60
CA LYS A 215 5.95 22.74 2.12
C LYS A 215 6.77 23.39 1.00
N ASP A 216 8.06 23.06 0.93
CA ASP A 216 9.02 23.55 -0.05
C ASP A 216 9.12 22.64 -1.29
N LYS A 217 8.24 21.62 -1.38
CA LYS A 217 8.13 20.61 -2.45
C LYS A 217 9.32 19.65 -2.53
N ASN A 218 10.19 19.61 -1.51
CA ASN A 218 11.23 18.60 -1.42
C ASN A 218 10.62 17.27 -1.01
N ILE A 219 11.22 16.18 -1.47
CA ILE A 219 10.81 14.82 -1.08
C ILE A 219 11.27 14.57 0.36
N VAL A 220 10.32 14.37 1.27
CA VAL A 220 10.57 14.03 2.68
C VAL A 220 10.67 12.52 2.84
N GLU A 221 9.78 11.79 2.17
CA GLU A 221 9.76 10.34 2.20
C GLU A 221 9.52 9.81 0.78
N PRO A 222 10.44 8.99 0.25
CA PRO A 222 10.25 8.35 -1.05
C PRO A 222 9.07 7.38 -0.98
N PRO A 223 8.41 7.10 -2.12
CA PRO A 223 7.32 6.14 -2.13
C PRO A 223 7.85 4.75 -1.79
N ARG A 224 7.05 4.01 -1.01
CA ARG A 224 7.39 2.67 -0.52
C ARG A 224 6.32 1.67 -0.93
N LEU A 225 6.72 0.42 -1.19
CA LEU A 225 5.81 -0.69 -1.46
C LEU A 225 6.16 -1.87 -0.55
N ALA A 226 5.37 -2.08 0.49
CA ALA A 226 5.51 -3.21 1.40
C ALA A 226 4.79 -4.43 0.83
N ILE A 227 5.53 -5.49 0.51
CA ILE A 227 4.95 -6.74 0.03
C ILE A 227 4.29 -7.48 1.20
N LYS A 228 3.08 -8.01 1.00
CA LYS A 228 2.24 -8.61 2.05
C LYS A 228 1.89 -10.07 1.81
N ALA A 229 2.02 -10.56 0.58
CA ALA A 229 1.80 -11.95 0.24
C ALA A 229 2.91 -12.48 -0.66
N THR A 230 3.18 -13.78 -0.59
CA THR A 230 4.02 -14.47 -1.57
C THR A 230 3.28 -14.54 -2.90
N MET A 231 3.99 -14.32 -4.00
CA MET A 231 3.42 -14.34 -5.34
C MET A 231 4.48 -14.84 -6.33
N ASN A 232 4.04 -15.28 -7.51
CA ASN A 232 4.99 -15.72 -8.53
C ASN A 232 5.79 -14.52 -9.11
N ASP A 233 7.00 -14.79 -9.59
CA ASP A 233 7.91 -13.77 -10.14
C ASP A 233 7.28 -12.90 -11.23
N LYS A 234 6.42 -13.49 -12.07
CA LYS A 234 5.77 -12.79 -13.19
C LYS A 234 4.78 -11.73 -12.67
N LEU A 235 3.98 -12.07 -11.66
CA LEU A 235 3.06 -11.14 -11.01
C LEU A 235 3.83 -10.11 -10.18
N TYR A 236 4.90 -10.52 -9.51
CA TYR A 236 5.78 -9.60 -8.76
C TYR A 236 6.39 -8.53 -9.67
N ASP A 237 6.96 -8.94 -10.81
CA ASP A 237 7.55 -8.02 -11.80
C ASP A 237 6.49 -7.07 -12.36
N LEU A 238 5.27 -7.56 -12.61
CA LEU A 238 4.15 -6.73 -13.05
C LEU A 238 3.70 -5.75 -11.96
N LEU A 239 3.60 -6.18 -10.70
CA LEU A 239 3.22 -5.32 -9.56
C LEU A 239 4.21 -4.16 -9.41
N VAL A 240 5.52 -4.45 -9.39
CA VAL A 240 6.56 -3.42 -9.29
C VAL A 240 6.47 -2.44 -10.46
N THR A 241 6.30 -2.96 -11.68
CA THR A 241 6.15 -2.13 -12.89
C THR A 241 4.89 -1.27 -12.84
N SER A 242 3.76 -1.82 -12.37
CA SER A 242 2.48 -1.11 -12.24
C SER A 242 2.55 -0.02 -11.19
N TRP A 243 3.22 -0.27 -10.07
CA TRP A 243 3.48 0.72 -9.04
C TRP A 243 4.29 1.90 -9.58
N CYS A 244 5.37 1.63 -10.32
CA CYS A 244 6.15 2.66 -11.01
C CYS A 244 5.29 3.49 -11.97
N ALA A 245 4.45 2.81 -12.75
CA ALA A 245 3.56 3.45 -13.72
C ALA A 245 2.55 4.38 -13.04
N VAL A 246 1.97 3.97 -11.91
CA VAL A 246 1.05 4.78 -11.11
C VAL A 246 1.77 6.02 -10.56
N ILE A 247 2.94 5.88 -9.94
CA ILE A 247 3.71 7.03 -9.44
C ILE A 247 4.05 8.00 -10.58
N TRP A 248 4.53 7.48 -11.72
CA TRP A 248 4.83 8.28 -12.90
C TRP A 248 3.62 9.06 -13.44
N ARG A 249 2.43 8.44 -13.36
CA ARG A 249 1.18 9.10 -13.73
C ARG A 249 0.86 10.24 -12.77
N GLU A 250 0.88 9.96 -11.47
CA GLU A 250 0.54 10.91 -10.41
C GLU A 250 1.51 12.10 -10.36
N ALA A 251 2.81 11.87 -10.53
CA ALA A 251 3.82 12.93 -10.58
C ALA A 251 3.54 14.00 -11.64
N LYS A 252 2.99 13.60 -12.81
CA LYS A 252 2.58 14.56 -13.85
C LYS A 252 1.40 15.43 -13.43
N HIS A 253 0.50 14.91 -12.59
CA HIS A 253 -0.61 15.70 -12.04
C HIS A 253 -0.10 16.70 -11.00
N ASP A 254 0.84 16.30 -10.15
CA ASP A 254 1.46 17.18 -9.15
C ASP A 254 2.29 18.31 -9.77
N LEU A 255 2.95 18.05 -10.91
CA LEU A 255 3.74 19.04 -11.64
C LEU A 255 2.89 20.02 -12.46
N LYS A 256 1.59 19.74 -12.67
CA LYS A 256 0.69 20.73 -13.29
C LYS A 256 0.41 21.82 -12.26
N GLU A 257 0.83 23.05 -12.55
CA GLU A 257 0.41 24.20 -11.75
C GLU A 257 -1.10 24.18 -11.55
N PRO A 258 -1.59 24.37 -10.31
CA PRO A 258 -3.02 24.48 -10.07
C PRO A 258 -3.57 25.57 -10.98
N PHE A 259 -4.72 25.27 -11.59
CA PHE A 259 -5.36 26.17 -12.52
C PHE A 259 -5.71 27.46 -11.79
N SER A 260 -4.92 28.52 -11.98
CA SER A 260 -5.12 29.76 -11.26
C SER A 260 -6.39 30.45 -11.76
N TRP A 261 -7.07 31.16 -10.85
CA TRP A 261 -8.24 31.96 -11.21
C TRP A 261 -7.93 32.99 -12.32
N GLN A 262 -6.68 33.43 -12.40
CA GLN A 262 -6.17 34.25 -13.49
C GLN A 262 -6.21 33.49 -14.84
N LYS A 263 -5.67 32.26 -14.90
CA LYS A 263 -5.72 31.41 -16.09
C LYS A 263 -7.16 31.03 -16.49
N PHE A 264 -8.08 30.94 -15.54
CA PHE A 264 -9.52 30.81 -15.81
C PHE A 264 -10.07 32.05 -16.52
N LYS A 265 -9.84 33.24 -15.97
CA LYS A 265 -10.28 34.51 -16.57
C LYS A 265 -9.66 34.72 -17.96
N ASP A 266 -8.39 34.37 -18.14
CA ASP A 266 -7.70 34.48 -19.44
C ASP A 266 -8.33 33.54 -20.49
N ARG A 267 -8.73 32.32 -20.09
CA ARG A 267 -9.46 31.41 -20.98
C ARG A 267 -10.89 31.84 -21.24
N ALA A 268 -11.60 32.34 -20.23
CA ALA A 268 -12.96 32.85 -20.36
C ALA A 268 -13.03 34.09 -21.27
N THR A 269 -12.03 34.98 -21.19
CA THR A 269 -11.91 36.14 -22.08
C THR A 269 -11.51 35.76 -23.50
N MET A 270 -10.68 34.71 -23.70
CA MET A 270 -10.42 34.14 -25.03
C MET A 270 -11.67 33.51 -25.67
N LEU A 271 -12.56 32.89 -24.88
CA LEU A 271 -13.83 32.36 -25.37
C LEU A 271 -14.83 33.47 -25.72
N SER A 272 -14.86 34.56 -24.94
CA SER A 272 -15.70 35.73 -25.22
C SER A 272 -15.28 36.48 -26.49
N ARG A 273 -13.97 36.50 -26.81
CA ARG A 273 -13.44 37.11 -28.06
C ARG A 273 -13.76 36.33 -29.34
N LYS A 274 -14.32 35.11 -29.24
CA LYS A 274 -14.73 34.29 -30.39
C LYS A 274 -16.22 34.34 -30.71
N ALA A 275 -17.00 35.22 -30.07
CA ALA A 275 -18.33 35.56 -30.56
C ALA A 275 -18.20 36.58 -31.70
N PRO A 276 -18.54 36.25 -32.96
CA PRO A 276 -18.63 37.27 -34.00
C PRO A 276 -19.82 38.17 -33.68
N GLY A 277 -19.55 39.43 -33.35
CA GLY A 277 -20.56 40.47 -33.30
C GLY A 277 -21.12 40.72 -34.69
N ILE A 278 -22.30 40.19 -34.97
CA ILE A 278 -23.11 40.59 -36.12
C ILE A 278 -24.13 41.60 -35.59
N TRP A 279 -23.81 42.88 -35.72
CA TRP A 279 -24.79 43.97 -35.85
C TRP A 279 -24.10 45.11 -36.59
N HIS A 280 -24.56 45.42 -37.80
CA HIS A 280 -24.76 46.77 -38.32
C HIS A 280 -25.78 46.67 -39.45
N GLY A 281 -26.96 47.25 -39.24
CA GLY A 281 -27.98 47.43 -40.28
C GLY A 281 -27.76 48.70 -41.09
N TYR A 282 -28.44 48.76 -42.24
CA TYR A 282 -28.91 49.92 -43.02
C TYR A 282 -29.85 49.30 -44.07
N GLY A 283 -31.00 49.83 -44.47
CA GLY A 283 -31.73 51.05 -44.18
C GLY A 283 -33.03 50.96 -45.01
N MET A 284 -34.07 51.66 -44.57
CA MET A 284 -35.31 51.80 -45.34
C MET A 284 -35.07 52.42 -46.71
N ALA A 285 -35.80 51.95 -47.73
CA ALA A 285 -36.19 52.78 -48.87
C ALA A 285 -37.59 52.37 -49.36
N VAL A 286 -38.39 53.42 -49.52
CA VAL A 286 -39.79 53.48 -49.93
C VAL A 286 -39.89 53.32 -51.45
N HIS A 287 -40.82 52.49 -51.94
CA HIS A 287 -41.80 52.86 -52.98
C HIS A 287 -42.81 51.73 -53.22
#